data_AF-T1ARG9-F1
#
_entry.id   AF-T1ARG9-F1
#
_cell.length_a   1.000
_cell.length_b   1.000
_cell.length_c   1.000
_cell.angle_alpha   90.00
_cell.angle_beta   90.00
_cell.angle_gamma   90.00
#
_symmetry.space_group_name_H-M   'P 1'
#
loop_
_entity.id
_entity.type
_entity.pdbx_description
1 polymer ?
#
loop_
_entity_poly.entity_id
_entity_poly.type
_entity_poly.pdbx_seq_one_letter_code
_entity_poly.pdbx_strand_id
1 'polypeptide(L)'
;MHLCLLLNDIVNGSIYERELIGILSGATKQVEKYSRSVPDERKDSILKLVDHPFFVTRSAGSLGADVVAIRGDLSAIIEVKSSINDTIMFTEASGKRQEQATRMIKRLEASGIFLVYAYRLKGIREEAWKTFAAPANPKGKVAYLYDFLTKNRYHEGQ
;
A
#
# COMPACT_ATOMS: atom_id res chain seq x y z
N MET A 1 25.01 -18.92 -6.09
CA MET A 1 23.87 -19.16 -5.18
C MET A 1 22.98 -17.90 -5.10
N HIS A 2 22.29 -17.54 -6.20
CA HIS A 2 21.60 -16.25 -6.31
C HIS A 2 20.19 -16.33 -6.91
N LEU A 3 19.68 -17.55 -7.15
CA LEU A 3 18.36 -17.79 -7.74
C LEU A 3 17.23 -17.92 -6.69
N CYS A 4 17.58 -18.11 -5.41
CA CYS A 4 16.63 -18.42 -4.34
C CYS A 4 15.89 -17.18 -3.77
N LEU A 5 16.47 -15.97 -3.88
CA LEU A 5 15.86 -14.74 -3.34
C LEU A 5 14.68 -14.25 -4.20
N LEU A 6 14.76 -14.41 -5.53
CA LEU A 6 13.72 -13.93 -6.45
C LEU A 6 12.41 -14.72 -6.34
N LEU A 7 12.49 -16.04 -6.10
CA LEU A 7 11.30 -16.88 -5.90
C LEU A 7 10.57 -16.54 -4.59
N ASN A 8 11.32 -16.28 -3.51
CA ASN A 8 10.73 -15.91 -2.23
C ASN A 8 10.02 -14.55 -2.28
N ASP A 9 10.51 -13.57 -3.03
CA ASP A 9 9.85 -12.27 -3.14
C ASP A 9 8.61 -12.31 -4.06
N ILE A 10 8.59 -13.15 -5.10
CA ILE A 10 7.42 -13.35 -5.97
C ILE A 10 6.30 -14.11 -5.22
N VAL A 11 6.64 -15.17 -4.49
CA VAL A 11 5.67 -15.96 -3.73
C VAL A 11 5.12 -15.14 -2.55
N ASN A 12 5.95 -14.38 -1.83
CA ASN A 12 5.52 -13.53 -0.73
C ASN A 12 4.77 -12.28 -1.18
N GLY A 13 5.13 -11.67 -2.32
CA GLY A 13 4.38 -10.56 -2.91
C GLY A 13 2.91 -10.92 -3.11
N SER A 14 2.65 -12.15 -3.58
CA SER A 14 1.27 -12.65 -3.75
C SER A 14 0.52 -12.86 -2.43
N ILE A 15 1.21 -13.18 -1.33
CA ILE A 15 0.58 -13.43 -0.02
C ILE A 15 0.18 -12.11 0.63
N TYR A 16 1.09 -11.13 0.67
CA TYR A 16 0.82 -9.83 1.27
C TYR A 16 -0.19 -9.02 0.45
N GLU A 17 -0.15 -9.14 -0.88
CA GLU A 17 -1.17 -8.56 -1.74
C GLU A 17 -2.55 -9.15 -1.44
N ARG A 18 -2.67 -10.48 -1.30
CA ARG A 18 -3.94 -11.13 -0.90
C ARG A 18 -4.41 -10.71 0.50
N GLU A 19 -3.49 -10.59 1.46
CA GLU A 19 -3.78 -10.10 2.81
C GLU A 19 -4.36 -8.67 2.74
N LEU A 20 -3.69 -7.77 2.01
CA LEU A 20 -4.14 -6.40 1.85
C LEU A 20 -5.49 -6.31 1.15
N ILE A 21 -5.70 -7.07 0.06
CA ILE A 21 -6.98 -7.14 -0.65
C ILE A 21 -8.07 -7.58 0.31
N GLY A 22 -7.83 -8.61 1.11
CA GLY A 22 -8.79 -9.11 2.07
C GLY A 22 -9.17 -8.10 3.15
N ILE A 23 -8.20 -7.37 3.69
CA ILE A 23 -8.45 -6.29 4.65
C ILE A 23 -9.28 -5.18 3.99
N LEU A 24 -8.85 -4.66 2.85
CA LEU A 24 -9.51 -3.53 2.19
C LEU A 24 -10.91 -3.88 1.67
N SER A 25 -11.11 -5.14 1.23
CA SER A 25 -12.42 -5.64 0.77
C SER A 25 -13.38 -6.00 1.92
N GLY A 26 -12.98 -5.79 3.18
CA GLY A 26 -13.84 -6.04 4.34
C GLY A 26 -14.01 -7.51 4.71
N ALA A 27 -13.11 -8.40 4.29
CA ALA A 27 -13.22 -9.81 4.64
C ALA A 27 -13.07 -9.99 6.16
N THR A 28 -14.17 -10.31 6.85
CA THR A 28 -14.29 -10.29 8.33
C THR A 28 -13.10 -10.93 9.04
N LYS A 29 -12.72 -12.15 8.63
CA LYS A 29 -11.57 -12.87 9.23
C LYS A 29 -10.24 -12.11 9.11
N GLN A 30 -10.01 -11.45 7.99
CA GLN A 30 -8.78 -10.70 7.73
C GLN A 30 -8.80 -9.34 8.42
N VAL A 31 -9.94 -8.66 8.43
CA VAL A 31 -10.13 -7.40 9.15
C VAL A 31 -9.96 -7.59 10.65
N GLU A 32 -10.60 -8.59 11.26
CA GLU A 32 -10.45 -8.91 12.68
C GLU A 32 -9.03 -9.32 13.05
N LYS A 33 -8.36 -10.08 12.17
CA LYS A 33 -6.96 -10.45 12.39
C LYS A 33 -6.07 -9.20 12.39
N TYR A 34 -6.31 -8.29 11.45
CA TYR A 34 -5.54 -7.05 11.34
C TYR A 34 -5.86 -6.06 12.47
N SER A 35 -7.12 -5.95 12.92
CA SER A 35 -7.50 -5.06 14.02
C SER A 35 -6.80 -5.44 15.33
N ARG A 36 -6.55 -6.74 15.57
CA ARG A 36 -5.75 -7.21 16.72
C ARG A 36 -4.28 -6.79 16.67
N SER A 37 -3.78 -6.36 15.52
CA SER A 37 -2.40 -5.93 15.33
C SER A 37 -2.21 -4.42 15.32
N VAL A 38 -3.28 -3.63 15.41
CA VAL A 38 -3.17 -2.16 15.48
C VAL A 38 -3.49 -1.66 16.90
N PRO A 39 -2.97 -0.48 17.29
CA PRO A 39 -3.33 0.21 18.52
C PRO A 39 -4.83 0.39 18.69
N ASP A 40 -5.29 0.42 19.95
CA ASP A 40 -6.71 0.46 20.32
C ASP A 40 -7.46 1.61 19.66
N GLU A 41 -6.83 2.79 19.57
CA GLU A 41 -7.42 3.99 18.96
C GLU A 41 -7.73 3.84 17.45
N ARG A 42 -7.13 2.85 16.78
CA ARG A 42 -7.40 2.56 15.36
C ARG A 42 -8.32 1.36 15.14
N LYS A 43 -8.57 0.53 16.17
CA LYS A 43 -9.33 -0.73 16.03
C LYS A 43 -10.71 -0.52 15.45
N ASP A 44 -11.46 0.44 15.98
CA ASP A 44 -12.82 0.73 15.51
C ASP A 44 -12.84 1.19 14.05
N SER A 45 -11.83 1.98 13.65
CA SER A 45 -11.70 2.44 12.26
C SER A 45 -11.38 1.28 11.31
N ILE A 46 -10.59 0.30 11.75
CA ILE A 46 -10.30 -0.91 10.97
C ILE A 46 -11.54 -1.80 10.88
N LEU A 47 -12.24 -2.04 11.99
CA LEU A 47 -13.42 -2.90 12.02
C LEU A 47 -14.56 -2.40 11.11
N LYS A 48 -14.70 -1.07 10.95
CA LYS A 48 -15.64 -0.47 10.00
C LYS A 48 -15.42 -0.88 8.54
N LEU A 49 -14.27 -1.45 8.17
CA LEU A 49 -14.07 -1.99 6.82
C LEU A 49 -14.99 -3.17 6.51
N VAL A 50 -15.52 -3.87 7.53
CA VAL A 50 -16.50 -4.94 7.32
C VAL A 50 -17.81 -4.37 6.75
N ASP A 51 -18.29 -3.26 7.30
CA ASP A 51 -19.55 -2.62 6.90
C ASP A 51 -19.38 -1.64 5.74
N HIS A 52 -18.19 -1.06 5.61
CA HIS A 52 -17.85 -0.05 4.60
C HIS A 52 -16.54 -0.40 3.85
N PRO A 53 -16.53 -1.54 3.13
CA PRO A 53 -15.35 -2.00 2.41
C PRO A 53 -15.02 -1.12 1.21
N PHE A 54 -13.80 -1.26 0.71
CA PHE A 54 -13.46 -0.84 -0.64
C PHE A 54 -13.89 -1.92 -1.63
N PHE A 55 -14.30 -1.50 -2.83
CA PHE A 55 -14.24 -2.36 -4.00
C PHE A 55 -12.77 -2.47 -4.43
N VAL A 56 -12.23 -3.69 -4.45
CA VAL A 56 -10.81 -3.94 -4.69
C VAL A 56 -10.61 -4.88 -5.87
N THR A 57 -9.72 -4.51 -6.79
CA THR A 57 -9.32 -5.37 -7.91
C THR A 57 -7.80 -5.44 -8.01
N ARG A 58 -7.30 -6.58 -8.49
CA ARG A 58 -5.90 -6.71 -8.91
C ARG A 58 -5.70 -6.08 -10.28
N SER A 59 -4.59 -5.39 -10.48
CA SER A 59 -4.21 -4.93 -11.81
C SER A 59 -3.60 -6.08 -12.61
N ALA A 60 -4.09 -6.31 -13.83
CA ALA A 60 -3.50 -7.32 -14.70
C ALA A 60 -2.10 -6.90 -15.17
N GLY A 61 -1.11 -7.80 -15.05
CA GLY A 61 0.23 -7.65 -15.64
C GLY A 61 1.14 -6.59 -15.01
N SER A 62 0.81 -6.08 -13.80
CA SER A 62 1.55 -5.11 -12.97
C SER A 62 2.41 -4.06 -13.70
N LEU A 63 1.89 -3.49 -14.80
CA LEU A 63 2.46 -2.34 -15.53
C LEU A 63 2.38 -1.01 -14.74
N GLY A 64 2.41 -1.08 -13.41
CA GLY A 64 2.33 0.08 -12.55
C GLY A 64 2.00 -0.27 -11.11
N ALA A 65 0.82 -0.81 -10.83
CA ALA A 65 0.33 -1.06 -9.48
C ALA A 65 -0.19 -2.48 -9.30
N ASP A 66 -0.17 -3.00 -8.09
CA ASP A 66 -0.70 -4.34 -7.77
C ASP A 66 -2.22 -4.31 -7.52
N VAL A 67 -2.70 -3.27 -6.81
CA VAL A 67 -4.06 -3.20 -6.29
C VAL A 67 -4.71 -1.86 -6.64
N VAL A 68 -5.96 -1.90 -7.05
CA VAL A 68 -6.85 -0.73 -7.17
C VAL A 68 -7.95 -0.88 -6.12
N ALA A 69 -8.12 0.14 -5.28
CA ALA A 69 -9.16 0.17 -4.24
C ALA A 69 -10.01 1.42 -4.38
N ILE A 70 -11.34 1.27 -4.40
CA ILE A 70 -12.30 2.37 -4.57
C ILE A 70 -13.40 2.27 -3.53
N ARG A 71 -13.73 3.39 -2.87
CA ARG A 71 -14.88 3.50 -1.95
C ARG A 71 -15.49 4.89 -2.06
N GLY A 72 -16.67 4.98 -2.68
CA GLY A 72 -17.30 6.26 -2.98
C GLY A 72 -16.41 7.09 -3.90
N ASP A 73 -16.00 8.28 -3.43
CA ASP A 73 -15.12 9.22 -4.13
C ASP A 73 -13.63 9.09 -3.72
N LEU A 74 -13.29 8.10 -2.90
CA LEU A 74 -11.92 7.75 -2.55
C LEU A 74 -11.42 6.64 -3.48
N SER A 75 -10.30 6.90 -4.15
CA SER A 75 -9.58 5.93 -4.98
C SER A 75 -8.12 5.85 -4.56
N ALA A 76 -7.61 4.64 -4.41
CA ALA A 76 -6.20 4.38 -4.13
C ALA A 76 -5.64 3.42 -5.18
N ILE A 77 -4.57 3.85 -5.84
CA ILE A 77 -3.73 3.01 -6.69
C ILE A 77 -2.55 2.58 -5.83
N ILE A 78 -2.45 1.28 -5.56
CA ILE A 78 -1.59 0.73 -4.52
C ILE A 78 -0.55 -0.20 -5.12
N GLU A 79 0.71 0.09 -4.84
CA GLU A 79 1.85 -0.81 -5.05
C GLU A 79 2.18 -1.50 -3.74
N VAL A 80 2.22 -2.84 -3.74
CA VAL A 80 2.53 -3.63 -2.55
C VAL A 80 4.03 -3.90 -2.50
N LYS A 81 4.63 -3.65 -1.34
CA LYS A 81 6.04 -3.92 -1.06
C LYS A 81 6.14 -4.66 0.25
N SER A 82 7.17 -5.49 0.40
CA SER A 82 7.48 -6.12 1.68
C SER A 82 8.98 -6.16 1.91
N SER A 83 9.41 -5.96 3.15
CA SER A 83 10.82 -6.07 3.53
C SER A 83 10.96 -6.18 5.05
N ILE A 84 12.14 -6.60 5.49
CA ILE A 84 12.51 -6.70 6.91
C ILE A 84 12.85 -5.34 7.52
N ASN A 85 13.26 -4.37 6.70
CA ASN A 85 13.62 -3.03 7.14
C ASN A 85 12.36 -2.16 7.22
N ASP A 86 12.29 -1.25 8.18
CA ASP A 86 11.16 -0.34 8.40
C ASP A 86 11.19 0.93 7.52
N THR A 87 12.28 1.12 6.79
CA THR A 87 12.50 2.22 5.85
C THR A 87 12.37 1.77 4.40
N ILE A 88 11.74 2.61 3.58
CA ILE A 88 11.73 2.42 2.11
C ILE A 88 12.87 3.25 1.53
N MET A 89 13.95 2.59 1.12
CA MET A 89 14.96 3.21 0.28
C MET A 89 14.54 3.12 -1.19
N PHE A 90 14.01 4.23 -1.72
CA PHE A 90 13.68 4.36 -3.14
C PHE A 90 14.92 4.28 -4.07
N THR A 91 16.12 4.32 -3.50
CA THR A 91 17.42 4.46 -4.19
C THR A 91 18.08 3.14 -4.59
N GLU A 92 17.62 1.98 -4.09
CA GLU A 92 18.27 0.68 -4.38
C GLU A 92 17.72 -0.02 -5.64
N ALA A 93 16.77 0.61 -6.33
CA ALA A 93 16.19 0.06 -7.53
C ALA A 93 17.10 0.31 -8.74
N SER A 94 17.69 -0.75 -9.32
CA SER A 94 18.36 -0.72 -10.63
C SER A 94 17.60 0.18 -11.62
N GLY A 95 18.28 1.00 -12.43
CA GLY A 95 17.68 2.12 -13.18
C GLY A 95 16.35 1.84 -13.89
N LYS A 96 16.14 0.64 -14.46
CA LYS A 96 14.88 0.23 -15.10
C LYS A 96 13.64 0.26 -14.17
N ARG A 97 13.80 -0.12 -12.90
CA ARG A 97 12.71 -0.10 -11.90
C ARG A 97 12.37 1.33 -11.48
N GLN A 98 13.38 2.18 -11.34
CA GLN A 98 13.18 3.60 -11.05
C GLN A 98 12.47 4.31 -12.22
N GLU A 99 12.84 3.97 -13.45
CA GLU A 99 12.18 4.49 -14.64
C GLU A 99 10.70 4.06 -14.71
N GLN A 100 10.40 2.78 -14.41
CA GLN A 100 9.03 2.28 -14.35
C GLN A 100 8.20 3.01 -13.29
N ALA A 101 8.73 3.17 -12.07
CA ALA A 101 8.06 3.92 -11.01
C ALA A 101 7.82 5.39 -11.42
N THR A 102 8.81 6.03 -12.06
CA THR A 102 8.69 7.41 -12.53
C THR A 102 7.60 7.56 -13.60
N ARG A 103 7.56 6.66 -14.59
CA ARG A 103 6.53 6.65 -15.64
C ARG A 103 5.14 6.47 -15.05
N MET A 104 5.01 5.62 -14.04
CA MET A 104 3.75 5.38 -13.35
C MET A 104 3.29 6.60 -12.56
N ILE A 105 4.17 7.22 -11.76
CA ILE A 105 3.84 8.44 -10.99
C ILE A 105 3.34 9.53 -11.94
N LYS A 106 4.04 9.76 -13.06
CA LYS A 106 3.62 10.74 -14.08
C LYS A 106 2.24 10.44 -14.67
N ARG A 107 1.92 9.17 -14.95
CA ARG A 107 0.59 8.77 -15.48
C ARG A 107 -0.52 9.02 -14.46
N LEU A 108 -0.26 8.72 -13.19
CA LEU A 108 -1.22 8.94 -12.12
C LEU A 108 -1.45 10.44 -11.87
N GLU A 109 -0.37 11.22 -11.85
CA GLU A 109 -0.44 12.68 -11.70
C GLU A 109 -1.23 13.33 -12.83
N ALA A 110 -1.00 12.91 -14.08
CA ALA A 110 -1.79 13.37 -15.23
C ALA A 110 -3.29 13.07 -15.10
N SER A 111 -3.64 12.03 -14.33
CA SER A 111 -5.02 11.64 -14.04
C SER A 111 -5.57 12.28 -12.74
N GLY A 112 -4.80 13.13 -12.07
CA GLY A 112 -5.19 13.79 -10.82
C GLY A 112 -5.20 12.89 -9.58
N ILE A 113 -4.59 11.70 -9.66
CA ILE A 113 -4.47 10.74 -8.57
C ILE A 113 -2.99 10.50 -8.24
N PHE A 114 -2.70 9.71 -7.20
CA PHE A 114 -1.34 9.44 -6.76
C PHE A 114 -1.13 7.97 -6.44
N LEU A 115 0.13 7.58 -6.32
CA LEU A 115 0.52 6.23 -5.95
C LEU A 115 0.64 6.09 -4.43
N VAL A 116 0.00 5.06 -3.88
CA VAL A 116 0.17 4.61 -2.51
C VAL A 116 1.10 3.39 -2.51
N TYR A 117 2.20 3.45 -1.78
CA TYR A 117 2.97 2.26 -1.43
C TYR A 117 2.42 1.67 -0.14
N ALA A 118 1.93 0.43 -0.20
CA ALA A 118 1.56 -0.35 0.98
C ALA A 118 2.73 -1.29 1.31
N TYR A 119 3.39 -1.02 2.42
CA TYR A 119 4.64 -1.65 2.80
C TYR A 119 4.44 -2.58 4.00
N ARG A 120 4.67 -3.87 3.81
CA ARG A 120 4.51 -4.90 4.82
C ARG A 120 5.84 -5.29 5.44
N LEU A 121 6.01 -5.02 6.73
CA LEU A 121 7.19 -5.42 7.51
C LEU A 121 7.20 -6.93 7.74
N LYS A 122 8.25 -7.61 7.28
CA LYS A 122 8.41 -9.06 7.45
C LYS A 122 8.86 -9.36 8.89
N GLY A 123 8.33 -10.41 9.49
CA GLY A 123 8.65 -10.80 10.88
C GLY A 123 7.97 -9.96 11.97
N ILE A 124 7.28 -8.88 11.58
CA ILE A 124 6.53 -8.03 12.50
C ILE A 124 5.05 -8.44 12.52
N ARG A 125 4.51 -8.57 13.73
CA ARG A 125 3.11 -8.94 13.98
C ARG A 125 2.22 -7.73 14.20
N GLU A 126 2.69 -6.74 14.96
CA GLU A 126 1.95 -5.53 15.33
C GLU A 126 2.33 -4.38 14.39
N GLU A 127 1.36 -3.57 13.98
CA GLU A 127 1.55 -2.41 13.08
C GLU A 127 2.33 -2.71 11.80
N ALA A 128 2.18 -3.93 11.31
CA ALA A 128 3.10 -4.42 10.30
C ALA A 128 2.88 -3.84 8.90
N TRP A 129 1.79 -3.10 8.69
CA TRP A 129 1.50 -2.39 7.45
C TRP A 129 1.78 -0.89 7.64
N LYS A 130 2.72 -0.36 6.87
CA LYS A 130 2.97 1.08 6.71
C LYS A 130 2.48 1.54 5.34
N THR A 131 1.91 2.74 5.24
CA THR A 131 1.39 3.29 3.97
C THR A 131 2.05 4.63 3.65
N PHE A 132 2.39 4.82 2.38
CA PHE A 132 3.25 5.90 1.94
C PHE A 132 2.74 6.47 0.62
N ALA A 133 2.43 7.77 0.57
CA ALA A 133 2.11 8.43 -0.70
C ALA A 133 3.40 8.77 -1.47
N ALA A 134 3.48 8.43 -2.76
CA ALA A 134 4.50 8.96 -3.65
C ALA A 134 4.28 10.48 -3.85
N PRO A 135 5.32 11.31 -3.97
CA PRO A 135 5.15 12.74 -4.23
C PRO A 135 4.26 12.99 -5.46
N ALA A 136 3.22 13.79 -5.29
CA ALA A 136 2.23 14.10 -6.32
C ALA A 136 1.46 15.39 -6.00
N ASN A 137 0.67 15.86 -6.96
CA ASN A 137 -0.31 16.94 -6.79
C ASN A 137 -1.73 16.47 -7.17
N PRO A 138 -2.36 15.61 -6.35
CA PRO A 138 -3.69 15.07 -6.65
C PRO A 138 -4.78 16.14 -6.65
N LYS A 139 -5.87 15.88 -7.37
CA LYS A 139 -6.99 16.82 -7.55
C LYS A 139 -8.28 16.24 -6.96
N GLY A 140 -9.16 17.11 -6.50
CA GLY A 140 -10.45 16.72 -5.92
C GLY A 140 -10.31 16.06 -4.55
N LYS A 141 -11.28 15.23 -4.16
CA LYS A 141 -11.36 14.67 -2.79
C LYS A 141 -10.24 13.69 -2.44
N VAL A 142 -9.59 13.09 -3.43
CA VAL A 142 -8.44 12.21 -3.19
C VAL A 142 -7.22 12.97 -2.62
N ALA A 143 -7.18 14.30 -2.76
CA ALA A 143 -6.15 15.13 -2.14
C ALA A 143 -6.20 15.10 -0.60
N TYR A 144 -7.37 14.93 0.01
CA TYR A 144 -7.49 14.76 1.46
C TYR A 144 -6.79 13.47 1.94
N LEU A 145 -6.88 12.39 1.17
CA LEU A 145 -6.16 11.14 1.46
C LEU A 145 -4.65 11.33 1.33
N TYR A 146 -4.19 12.08 0.33
CA TYR A 146 -2.77 12.41 0.16
C TYR A 146 -2.23 13.21 1.34
N ASP A 147 -2.93 14.25 1.76
CA ASP A 147 -2.57 15.07 2.92
C ASP A 147 -2.52 14.23 4.19
N PHE A 148 -3.51 13.34 4.39
CA PHE A 148 -3.52 12.43 5.53
C PHE A 148 -2.29 11.51 5.52
N LEU A 149 -1.96 10.91 4.37
CA LEU A 149 -0.83 9.99 4.26
C LEU A 149 0.55 10.66 4.33
N THR A 150 0.64 11.96 4.02
CA THR A 150 1.89 12.72 4.05
C THR A 150 2.15 13.39 5.39
N LYS A 151 1.11 13.92 6.06
CA LYS A 151 1.23 14.54 7.40
C LYS A 151 1.63 13.53 8.47
N ASN A 152 1.12 12.30 8.38
CA ASN A 152 1.44 11.22 9.32
C ASN A 152 2.85 10.60 9.11
N ARG A 153 3.69 11.16 8.21
CA ARG A 153 5.09 10.73 8.01
C ARG A 153 6.10 11.48 8.91
N TYR A 154 5.74 12.61 9.50
CA TYR A 154 6.71 13.55 10.11
C TYR A 154 7.20 13.17 11.52
N HIS A 155 7.05 11.92 11.97
CA HIS A 155 7.45 11.50 13.33
C HIS A 155 8.57 10.45 13.42
N GLU A 156 9.13 9.97 12.31
CA GLU A 156 10.30 9.07 12.35
C GLU A 156 11.45 9.69 11.54
N GLY A 157 12.29 10.51 12.20
CA GLY A 157 13.48 11.09 11.58
C GLY A 157 14.03 12.37 12.22
N GLN A 158 14.23 12.37 13.55
CA GLN A 158 15.35 13.08 14.19
C GLN A 158 16.24 12.05 14.87
#